data_AF-A0A7S2BZB0-F1
#
_entry.id   AF-A0A7S2BZB0-F1
#
_cell.length_a   1.000
_cell.length_b   1.000
_cell.length_c   1.000
_cell.angle_alpha   90.00
_cell.angle_beta   90.00
_cell.angle_gamma   90.00
#
_symmetry.space_group_name_H-M   'P 1'
#
loop_
_entity.id
_entity.type
_entity.pdbx_description
1 polymer ?
#
loop_
_entity_poly.entity_id
_entity_poly.type
_entity_poly.pdbx_seq_one_letter_code
_entity_poly.pdbx_strand_id
1 'polypeptide(L)'
;MKFCVQRVRPRYAKQSTFYILPGEWWSFPSGHSMRAAYLAHRFSVTPSLQAAILGPAMAGSAAIPALAYAWAAMVGLSRVAKGRHSPFDVLVGLAAGVPLAELTLFVGLEAWTVGRFFAGSMECVLLGIMAAQPELRLEGFYVHAGLQALWFSFQPYNVWLPLTWGAVLALSSALFCFSYAAAYATSSRRPWLL
;
A
#
# COMPACT_ATOMS: atom_id res chain seq x y z
N MET A 1 -1.58 8.03 8.06
CA MET A 1 -2.42 9.09 7.45
C MET A 1 -3.92 8.75 7.49
N LYS A 2 -4.38 7.65 6.87
CA LYS A 2 -5.82 7.32 6.82
C LYS A 2 -6.49 7.24 8.20
N PHE A 3 -5.84 6.54 9.14
CA PHE A 3 -6.32 6.40 10.51
C PHE A 3 -6.24 7.67 11.36
N CYS A 4 -5.49 8.68 10.93
CA CYS A 4 -5.31 9.93 11.66
C CYS A 4 -6.43 10.93 11.35
N VAL A 5 -6.81 11.04 10.07
CA VAL A 5 -7.77 12.06 9.62
C VAL A 5 -9.18 11.51 9.51
N GLN A 6 -9.33 10.23 9.14
CA GLN A 6 -10.63 9.54 9.11
C GLN A 6 -11.73 10.32 8.36
N ARG A 7 -11.38 11.00 7.27
CA ARG A 7 -12.34 11.76 6.47
C ARG A 7 -13.34 10.81 5.81
N VAL A 8 -14.63 11.07 5.99
CA VAL A 8 -15.71 10.33 5.32
C VAL A 8 -15.69 10.58 3.81
N ARG A 9 -16.09 9.57 3.02
CA ARG A 9 -16.14 9.66 1.56
C ARG A 9 -17.29 10.56 1.07
N PRO A 10 -17.17 11.15 -0.14
CA PRO A 10 -18.23 11.98 -0.69
C PRO A 10 -19.54 11.21 -0.88
N ARG A 11 -20.68 11.88 -0.60
CA ARG A 11 -22.03 11.27 -0.66
C ARG A 11 -22.66 11.25 -2.04
N TYR A 12 -22.06 11.92 -3.04
CA TYR A 12 -22.66 12.09 -4.36
C TYR A 12 -22.58 10.84 -5.27
N ALA A 13 -21.91 9.78 -4.84
CA ALA A 13 -21.85 8.51 -5.59
C ALA A 13 -22.03 7.31 -4.66
N LYS A 14 -22.79 6.30 -5.11
CA LYS A 14 -22.93 5.03 -4.39
C LYS A 14 -21.55 4.36 -4.27
N GLN A 15 -21.19 4.00 -3.05
CA GLN A 15 -19.90 3.38 -2.75
C GLN A 15 -20.08 1.86 -2.70
N SER A 16 -19.17 1.13 -3.33
CA SER A 16 -19.04 -0.30 -3.05
C SER A 16 -18.61 -0.50 -1.58
N THR A 17 -19.23 -1.47 -0.92
CA THR A 17 -18.90 -1.98 0.42
C THR A 17 -17.72 -2.96 0.39
N PHE A 18 -17.29 -3.36 -0.81
CA PHE A 18 -16.16 -4.25 -0.99
C PHE A 18 -14.84 -3.52 -0.71
N TYR A 19 -14.19 -3.92 0.36
CA TYR A 19 -12.89 -3.42 0.79
C TYR A 19 -11.92 -4.59 0.98
N ILE A 20 -10.71 -4.43 0.47
CA ILE A 20 -9.65 -5.44 0.57
C ILE A 20 -8.77 -5.14 1.79
N LEU A 21 -8.48 -3.86 2.04
CA LEU A 21 -7.58 -3.43 3.11
C LEU A 21 -8.33 -2.63 4.18
N PRO A 22 -7.94 -2.77 5.47
CA PRO A 22 -8.41 -1.90 6.54
C PRO A 22 -8.16 -0.42 6.24
N GLY A 23 -9.14 0.43 6.58
CA GLY A 23 -9.05 1.86 6.37
C GLY A 23 -9.34 2.33 4.95
N GLU A 24 -9.61 1.44 3.99
CA GLU A 24 -10.04 1.85 2.65
C GLU A 24 -11.33 2.66 2.68
N TRP A 25 -12.22 2.45 3.65
CA TRP A 25 -13.43 3.26 3.81
C TRP A 25 -13.14 4.76 4.06
N TRP A 26 -11.96 5.12 4.55
CA TRP A 26 -11.56 6.52 4.71
C TRP A 26 -11.14 7.16 3.39
N SER A 27 -11.64 8.36 3.15
CA SER A 27 -11.38 9.16 1.96
C SER A 27 -9.97 9.76 1.95
N PHE A 28 -9.51 10.30 3.09
CA PHE A 28 -8.25 11.04 3.11
C PHE A 28 -7.05 10.15 3.51
N PRO A 29 -5.89 10.26 2.83
CA PRO A 29 -5.70 10.78 1.47
C PRO A 29 -6.05 9.73 0.42
N SER A 30 -6.05 10.13 -0.86
CA SER A 30 -6.22 9.20 -1.97
C SER A 30 -4.97 8.34 -2.18
N GLY A 31 -5.04 7.07 -1.80
CA GLY A 31 -3.94 6.11 -1.97
C GLY A 31 -3.59 5.83 -3.44
N HIS A 32 -4.58 5.84 -4.34
CA HIS A 32 -4.32 5.66 -5.78
C HIS A 32 -3.53 6.83 -6.35
N SER A 33 -3.92 8.06 -5.98
CA SER A 33 -3.24 9.28 -6.44
C SER A 33 -1.81 9.34 -5.89
N MET A 34 -1.62 8.99 -4.63
CA MET A 34 -0.29 8.90 -4.01
C MET A 34 0.61 7.88 -4.70
N ARG A 35 0.13 6.66 -4.96
CA ARG A 35 0.90 5.63 -5.67
C ARG A 35 1.20 6.04 -7.11
N ALA A 36 0.23 6.65 -7.81
CA ALA A 36 0.44 7.11 -9.18
C ALA A 36 1.51 8.21 -9.25
N ALA A 37 1.45 9.20 -8.34
CA ALA A 37 2.48 10.24 -8.26
C ALA A 37 3.85 9.69 -7.86
N TYR A 38 3.89 8.73 -6.92
CA TYR A 38 5.13 8.02 -6.57
C TYR A 38 5.75 7.36 -7.81
N LEU A 39 4.96 6.60 -8.57
CA LEU A 39 5.44 5.89 -9.77
C LEU A 39 5.85 6.86 -10.87
N ALA A 40 5.04 7.90 -11.12
CA ALA A 40 5.35 8.92 -12.11
C ALA A 40 6.68 9.62 -11.78
N HIS A 41 6.91 9.96 -10.51
CA HIS A 41 8.15 10.57 -10.08
C HIS A 41 9.34 9.62 -10.22
N ARG A 42 9.25 8.39 -9.69
CA ARG A 42 10.31 7.36 -9.84
C ARG A 42 10.68 7.13 -11.30
N PHE A 43 9.68 7.04 -12.17
CA PHE A 43 9.88 6.88 -13.61
C PHE A 43 10.58 8.10 -14.22
N SER A 44 10.20 9.31 -13.81
CA SER A 44 10.76 10.58 -14.30
C SER A 44 12.22 10.79 -13.92
N VAL A 45 12.63 10.37 -12.72
CA VAL A 45 14.00 10.58 -12.20
C VAL A 45 14.95 9.41 -12.45
N THR A 46 14.50 8.33 -13.08
CA THR A 46 15.31 7.12 -13.32
C THR A 46 15.52 6.90 -14.84
N PRO A 47 16.54 7.50 -15.48
CA PRO A 47 16.78 7.37 -16.92
C PRO A 47 16.97 5.92 -17.39
N SER A 48 17.58 5.06 -16.58
CA SER A 48 17.75 3.64 -16.89
C SER A 48 16.41 2.91 -16.98
N LEU A 49 15.43 3.28 -16.15
CA LEU A 49 14.07 2.74 -16.21
C LEU A 49 13.32 3.23 -17.46
N GLN A 50 13.50 4.50 -17.83
CA GLN A 50 12.96 5.04 -19.08
C GLN A 50 13.55 4.32 -20.28
N ALA A 51 14.88 4.13 -20.31
CA ALA A 51 15.56 3.42 -21.38
C ALA A 51 15.09 1.97 -21.51
N ALA A 52 14.88 1.28 -20.38
CA ALA A 52 14.41 -0.10 -20.36
C ALA A 52 12.97 -0.26 -20.89
N ILE A 53 12.09 0.72 -20.64
CA ILE A 53 10.66 0.63 -20.99
C ILE A 53 10.36 1.25 -22.37
N LEU A 54 10.96 2.40 -22.67
CA LEU A 54 10.66 3.21 -23.85
C LEU A 54 11.79 3.22 -24.89
N GLY A 55 12.94 2.62 -24.57
CA GLY A 55 14.13 2.61 -25.41
C GLY A 55 15.10 3.77 -25.12
N PRO A 56 16.39 3.62 -25.45
CA PRO A 56 17.44 4.60 -25.11
C PRO A 56 17.20 5.99 -25.70
N ALA A 57 16.59 6.07 -26.89
CA ALA A 57 16.33 7.34 -27.57
C ALA A 57 15.32 8.23 -26.83
N MET A 58 14.43 7.63 -26.03
CA MET A 58 13.41 8.35 -25.26
C MET A 58 13.86 8.63 -23.82
N ALA A 59 14.95 8.03 -23.36
CA ALA A 59 15.50 8.24 -22.02
C ALA A 59 16.02 9.67 -21.88
N GLY A 60 15.47 10.42 -20.92
CA GLY A 60 15.85 11.82 -20.66
C GLY A 60 15.07 12.85 -21.48
N SER A 61 14.10 12.46 -22.30
CA SER A 61 13.19 13.42 -22.96
C SER A 61 12.32 14.15 -21.93
N ALA A 62 12.30 15.48 -22.00
CA ALA A 62 11.50 16.32 -21.11
C ALA A 62 9.97 16.08 -21.24
N ALA A 63 9.52 15.49 -22.35
CA ALA A 63 8.12 15.12 -22.55
C ALA A 63 7.69 13.93 -21.66
N ILE A 64 8.61 13.04 -21.30
CA ILE A 64 8.30 11.82 -20.56
C ILE A 64 7.81 12.11 -19.13
N PRO A 65 8.48 12.98 -18.34
CA PRO A 65 7.95 13.39 -17.04
C PRO A 65 6.56 14.02 -17.14
N ALA A 66 6.35 14.91 -18.12
CA ALA A 66 5.05 15.57 -18.31
C ALA A 66 3.92 14.56 -18.55
N LEU A 67 4.14 13.56 -19.41
CA LEU A 67 3.18 12.49 -19.67
C LEU A 67 2.95 11.62 -18.44
N ALA A 68 4.00 11.29 -17.69
CA ALA A 68 3.88 10.49 -16.47
C ALA A 68 3.04 11.20 -15.40
N TYR A 69 3.26 12.50 -15.19
CA TYR A 69 2.47 13.29 -14.25
C TYR A 69 1.04 13.55 -14.75
N ALA A 70 0.84 13.75 -16.05
CA ALA A 70 -0.50 13.82 -16.64
C ALA A 70 -1.28 12.52 -16.42
N TRP A 71 -0.64 11.36 -16.59
CA TRP A 71 -1.23 10.06 -16.25
C TRP A 71 -1.58 9.95 -14.77
N ALA A 72 -0.68 10.37 -13.87
CA ALA A 72 -0.96 10.36 -12.43
C ALA A 72 -2.16 11.26 -12.06
N ALA A 73 -2.26 12.43 -12.70
CA ALA A 73 -3.40 13.33 -12.54
C ALA A 73 -4.71 12.68 -13.03
N MET A 74 -4.70 12.02 -14.20
CA MET A 74 -5.87 11.28 -14.72
C MET A 74 -6.29 10.14 -13.78
N VAL A 75 -5.34 9.41 -13.21
CA VAL A 75 -5.63 8.37 -12.19
C VAL A 75 -6.34 9.00 -10.99
N GLY A 76 -5.86 10.14 -10.50
CA GLY A 76 -6.48 10.91 -9.42
C GLY A 76 -7.89 11.39 -9.77
N LEU A 77 -8.07 12.00 -10.93
CA LEU A 77 -9.37 12.48 -11.42
C LEU A 77 -10.39 11.34 -11.56
N SER A 78 -9.95 10.14 -11.97
CA SER A 78 -10.82 8.96 -12.02
C SER A 78 -11.43 8.64 -10.66
N ARG A 79 -10.73 8.95 -9.56
CA ARG A 79 -11.21 8.72 -8.19
C ARG A 79 -12.26 9.72 -7.77
N VAL A 80 -12.15 10.97 -8.24
CA VAL A 80 -13.17 12.01 -8.06
C VAL A 80 -14.41 11.67 -8.88
N ALA A 81 -14.24 11.29 -10.15
CA ALA A 81 -15.34 10.91 -11.05
C ALA A 81 -16.14 9.72 -10.51
N LYS A 82 -15.47 8.70 -9.95
CA LYS A 82 -16.11 7.57 -9.26
C LYS A 82 -16.70 7.94 -7.88
N GLY A 83 -16.56 9.18 -7.44
CA GLY A 83 -16.97 9.65 -6.12
C GLY A 83 -16.30 8.96 -4.95
N ARG A 84 -15.13 8.34 -5.15
CA ARG A 84 -14.40 7.65 -4.08
C ARG A 84 -13.63 8.63 -3.19
N HIS A 85 -13.30 9.82 -3.69
CA HIS A 85 -12.47 10.83 -3.02
C HIS A 85 -12.89 12.26 -3.37
N SER A 86 -12.70 13.20 -2.43
CA SER A 86 -12.79 14.65 -2.72
C SER A 86 -11.57 15.09 -3.56
N PRO A 87 -11.69 16.12 -4.42
CA PRO A 87 -10.55 16.68 -5.14
C PRO A 87 -9.35 17.02 -4.24
N PHE A 88 -9.62 17.52 -3.02
CA PHE A 88 -8.56 17.81 -2.05
C PHE A 88 -7.79 16.55 -1.60
N ASP A 89 -8.49 15.43 -1.37
CA ASP A 89 -7.84 14.18 -0.97
C ASP A 89 -6.94 13.61 -2.08
N VAL A 90 -7.31 13.89 -3.34
CA VAL A 90 -6.52 13.55 -4.52
C VAL A 90 -5.30 14.43 -4.62
N LEU A 91 -5.44 15.75 -4.47
CA LEU A 91 -4.32 16.70 -4.49
C LEU A 91 -3.29 16.37 -3.39
N VAL A 92 -3.74 16.13 -2.15
CA VAL A 92 -2.82 15.72 -1.07
C VAL A 92 -2.18 14.37 -1.36
N GLY A 93 -2.92 13.44 -1.95
CA GLY A 93 -2.37 12.17 -2.41
C GLY A 93 -1.22 12.39 -3.41
N LEU A 94 -1.46 13.16 -4.48
CA LEU A 94 -0.46 13.48 -5.49
C LEU A 94 0.77 14.17 -4.87
N ALA A 95 0.54 15.19 -4.03
CA ALA A 95 1.60 15.94 -3.37
C ALA A 95 2.44 15.08 -2.43
N ALA A 96 1.83 14.12 -1.71
CA ALA A 96 2.55 13.22 -0.82
C ALA A 96 3.32 12.11 -1.56
N GLY A 97 2.90 11.73 -2.78
CA GLY A 97 3.55 10.67 -3.55
C GLY A 97 4.98 11.00 -3.98
N VAL A 98 5.25 12.25 -4.34
CA VAL A 98 6.56 12.74 -4.78
C VAL A 98 7.63 12.65 -3.67
N PRO A 99 7.47 13.25 -2.48
CA PRO A 99 8.47 13.14 -1.42
C PRO A 99 8.61 11.71 -0.89
N LEU A 100 7.56 10.88 -0.96
CA LEU A 100 7.70 9.46 -0.65
C LEU A 100 8.62 8.76 -1.66
N ALA A 101 8.54 9.11 -2.93
CA ALA A 101 9.44 8.56 -3.94
C ALA A 101 10.90 9.00 -3.73
N GLU A 102 11.13 10.27 -3.39
CA GLU A 102 12.48 10.75 -3.03
C GLU A 102 13.00 10.07 -1.76
N LEU A 103 12.14 9.91 -0.75
CA LEU A 103 12.51 9.22 0.49
C LEU A 103 13.02 7.80 0.21
N THR A 104 12.39 7.07 -0.73
CA THR A 104 12.86 5.72 -1.10
C THR A 104 14.23 5.69 -1.79
N LEU A 105 14.62 6.78 -2.46
CA LEU A 105 15.97 6.94 -3.00
C LEU A 105 16.96 7.29 -1.89
N PHE A 106 16.56 8.20 -1.01
CA PHE A 106 17.38 8.67 0.11
C PHE A 106 17.71 7.56 1.12
N VAL A 107 16.73 6.75 1.52
CA VAL A 107 16.95 5.67 2.50
C VAL A 107 17.69 4.47 1.92
N GLY A 108 17.78 4.37 0.59
CA GLY A 108 18.41 3.26 -0.11
C GLY A 108 17.53 2.00 -0.20
N LEU A 109 17.92 1.09 -1.12
CA LEU A 109 17.14 -0.10 -1.46
C LEU A 109 17.02 -1.09 -0.29
N GLU A 110 18.06 -1.22 0.53
CA GLU A 110 18.09 -2.11 1.69
C GLU A 110 17.06 -1.69 2.73
N ALA A 111 17.13 -0.45 3.21
CA ALA A 111 16.19 0.08 4.19
C ALA A 111 14.76 0.09 3.65
N TRP A 112 14.58 0.43 2.37
CA TRP A 112 13.27 0.33 1.70
C TRP A 112 12.73 -1.10 1.71
N THR A 113 13.60 -2.10 1.53
CA THR A 113 13.19 -3.49 1.52
C THR A 113 12.83 -4.00 2.92
N VAL A 114 13.58 -3.60 3.95
CA VAL A 114 13.19 -3.82 5.35
C VAL A 114 11.82 -3.18 5.62
N GLY A 115 11.61 -1.94 5.17
CA GLY A 115 10.33 -1.24 5.32
C GLY A 115 9.17 -1.96 4.64
N ARG A 116 9.37 -2.50 3.43
CA ARG A 116 8.37 -3.32 2.72
C ARG A 116 8.06 -4.61 3.49
N PHE A 117 9.10 -5.31 3.94
CA PHE A 117 8.93 -6.55 4.72
C PHE A 117 8.15 -6.28 6.01
N PHE A 118 8.52 -5.23 6.74
CA PHE A 118 7.82 -4.79 7.94
C PHE A 118 6.34 -4.47 7.64
N ALA A 119 6.05 -3.67 6.61
CA ALA A 119 4.68 -3.35 6.23
C ALA A 119 3.88 -4.62 5.87
N GLY A 120 4.43 -5.53 5.07
CA GLY A 120 3.77 -6.78 4.71
C GLY A 120 3.55 -7.70 5.91
N SER A 121 4.47 -7.72 6.87
CA SER A 121 4.30 -8.47 8.11
C SER A 121 3.16 -7.93 8.97
N MET A 122 3.00 -6.60 9.06
CA MET A 122 1.87 -5.96 9.74
C MET A 122 0.52 -6.26 9.08
N GLU A 123 0.46 -6.38 7.76
CA GLU A 123 -0.76 -6.83 7.08
C GLU A 123 -1.08 -8.30 7.40
N CYS A 124 -0.06 -9.17 7.51
CA CYS A 124 -0.27 -10.54 7.99
C CYS A 124 -0.81 -10.61 9.42
N VAL A 125 -0.36 -9.71 10.31
CA VAL A 125 -0.91 -9.57 11.66
C VAL A 125 -2.41 -9.28 11.61
N LEU A 126 -2.81 -8.29 10.80
CA LEU A 126 -4.21 -7.89 10.63
C LEU A 126 -5.05 -9.02 10.04
N LEU A 127 -4.52 -9.74 9.04
CA LEU A 127 -5.15 -10.93 8.48
C LEU A 127 -5.31 -12.04 9.51
N GLY A 128 -4.32 -12.26 10.38
CA GLY A 128 -4.39 -13.22 11.48
C GLY A 128 -5.49 -12.88 12.49
N ILE A 129 -5.62 -11.61 12.86
CA ILE A 129 -6.71 -11.12 13.72
C ILE A 129 -8.07 -11.38 13.05
N MET A 130 -8.23 -11.02 11.77
CA MET A 130 -9.48 -11.26 11.02
C MET A 130 -9.76 -12.76 10.81
N ALA A 131 -8.73 -13.60 10.71
CA ALA A 131 -8.89 -15.04 10.64
C ALA A 131 -9.45 -15.58 11.97
N ALA A 132 -8.92 -15.11 13.11
CA ALA A 132 -9.33 -15.49 14.46
C ALA A 132 -10.70 -14.91 14.88
N GLN A 133 -11.06 -13.73 14.35
CA GLN A 133 -12.30 -13.00 14.64
C GLN A 133 -13.10 -12.79 13.34
N PRO A 134 -13.94 -13.76 12.94
CA PRO A 134 -14.69 -13.71 11.70
C PRO A 134 -15.57 -12.46 11.55
N GLU A 135 -16.04 -11.89 12.65
CA GLU A 135 -16.83 -10.67 12.72
C GLU A 135 -16.07 -9.42 12.26
N LEU A 136 -14.73 -9.45 12.25
CA LEU A 136 -13.88 -8.37 11.76
C LEU A 136 -13.47 -8.53 10.29
N ARG A 137 -13.87 -9.63 9.63
CA ARG A 137 -13.49 -9.88 8.23
C ARG A 137 -14.16 -8.87 7.31
N LEU A 138 -13.34 -8.28 6.44
CA LEU A 138 -13.83 -7.48 5.33
C LEU A 138 -14.41 -8.39 4.25
N GLU A 139 -15.33 -7.88 3.43
CA GLU A 139 -15.87 -8.61 2.27
C GLU A 139 -14.75 -9.13 1.34
N GLY A 140 -13.65 -8.38 1.22
CA GLY A 140 -12.47 -8.74 0.44
C GLY A 140 -11.44 -9.58 1.18
N PHE A 141 -11.74 -10.14 2.36
CA PHE A 141 -10.76 -10.85 3.21
C PHE A 141 -9.99 -11.96 2.46
N TYR A 142 -10.68 -12.86 1.76
CA TYR A 142 -10.02 -13.97 1.05
C TYR A 142 -9.16 -13.47 -0.12
N VAL A 143 -9.61 -12.41 -0.81
CA VAL A 143 -8.82 -11.77 -1.87
C VAL A 143 -7.57 -11.13 -1.27
N HIS A 144 -7.70 -10.45 -0.12
CA HIS A 144 -6.57 -9.85 0.58
C HIS A 144 -5.55 -10.91 1.03
N ALA A 145 -6.03 -11.99 1.66
CA ALA A 145 -5.18 -13.11 2.07
C ALA A 145 -4.45 -13.75 0.89
N GLY A 146 -5.14 -13.99 -0.23
CA GLY A 146 -4.56 -14.51 -1.46
C GLY A 146 -3.49 -13.58 -2.04
N LEU A 147 -3.77 -12.28 -2.14
CA LEU A 147 -2.80 -11.29 -2.62
C LEU A 147 -1.59 -11.14 -1.69
N GLN A 148 -1.79 -11.26 -0.38
CA GLN A 148 -0.71 -11.20 0.59
C GLN A 148 0.19 -12.44 0.50
N ALA A 149 -0.41 -13.62 0.38
CA ALA A 149 0.34 -14.86 0.14
C ALA A 149 1.15 -14.78 -1.16
N LEU A 150 0.51 -14.35 -2.25
CA LEU A 150 1.16 -14.11 -3.54
C LEU A 150 2.34 -13.14 -3.40
N TRP A 151 2.13 -12.02 -2.69
CA TRP A 151 3.17 -11.01 -2.47
C TRP A 151 4.38 -11.58 -1.73
N PHE A 152 4.18 -12.39 -0.68
CA PHE A 152 5.28 -13.08 0.02
C PHE A 152 5.99 -14.11 -0.88
N SER A 153 5.26 -14.81 -1.74
CA SER A 153 5.85 -15.75 -2.70
C SER A 153 6.70 -15.06 -3.77
N PHE A 154 6.40 -13.82 -4.12
CA PHE A 154 7.18 -13.00 -5.08
C PHE A 154 8.18 -12.04 -4.44
N GLN A 155 8.36 -12.06 -3.11
CA GLN A 155 9.40 -11.28 -2.43
C GLN A 155 10.84 -11.58 -2.91
N PRO A 156 11.25 -12.79 -3.36
CA PRO A 156 12.65 -13.04 -3.64
C PRO A 156 12.98 -12.72 -5.11
N TYR A 157 12.91 -11.44 -5.50
CA TYR A 157 13.62 -10.94 -6.67
C TYR A 157 14.21 -9.56 -6.32
N ASN A 158 15.48 -9.54 -5.91
CA ASN A 158 16.31 -8.36 -5.58
C ASN A 158 16.17 -7.72 -4.19
N VAL A 159 15.93 -8.52 -3.14
CA VAL A 159 16.21 -8.09 -1.77
C VAL A 159 17.73 -8.17 -1.56
N TRP A 160 18.46 -7.09 -1.83
CA TRP A 160 19.89 -6.94 -1.49
C TRP A 160 20.14 -6.84 0.03
N LEU A 161 19.29 -7.44 0.86
CA LEU A 161 19.60 -7.60 2.28
C LEU A 161 20.29 -8.96 2.43
N PRO A 162 21.45 -9.06 3.10
CA PRO A 162 22.03 -10.33 3.53
C PRO A 162 21.20 -10.94 4.68
N LEU A 163 19.87 -10.83 4.62
CA LEU A 163 18.97 -11.56 5.49
C LEU A 163 18.90 -12.98 4.95
N THR A 164 19.47 -13.91 5.69
CA THR A 164 19.28 -15.33 5.40
C THR A 164 17.79 -15.65 5.44
N TRP A 165 17.36 -16.65 4.67
CA TRP A 165 15.98 -17.17 4.74
C TRP A 165 15.54 -17.45 6.18
N GLY A 166 16.47 -17.89 7.04
CA GLY A 166 16.22 -18.09 8.47
C GLY A 166 15.85 -16.81 9.21
N ALA A 167 16.46 -15.66 8.91
CA ALA A 167 16.13 -14.39 9.55
C ALA A 167 14.76 -13.86 9.12
N VAL A 168 14.42 -13.99 7.83
CA VAL A 168 13.11 -13.63 7.27
C VAL A 168 12.00 -14.50 7.87
N LEU A 169 12.23 -15.81 7.95
CA LEU A 169 11.29 -16.74 8.56
C LEU A 169 11.15 -16.49 10.06
N ALA A 170 12.25 -16.30 10.80
CA ALA A 170 12.20 -16.03 12.22
C ALA A 170 11.43 -14.74 12.55
N LEU A 171 11.67 -13.65 11.80
CA LEU A 171 10.96 -12.39 12.00
C LEU A 171 9.47 -12.50 11.65
N SER A 172 9.13 -13.16 10.54
CA SER A 172 7.73 -13.33 10.14
C SER A 172 6.98 -14.28 11.08
N SER A 173 7.59 -15.37 11.52
CA SER A 173 7.04 -16.29 12.53
C SER A 173 6.89 -15.63 13.90
N ALA A 174 7.87 -14.86 14.36
CA ALA A 174 7.77 -14.14 15.64
C ALA A 174 6.63 -13.11 15.63
N LEU A 175 6.48 -12.36 14.52
CA LEU A 175 5.39 -11.41 14.36
C LEU A 175 4.03 -12.12 14.25
N PHE A 176 3.94 -13.23 13.54
CA PHE A 176 2.73 -14.04 13.47
C PHE A 176 2.34 -14.60 14.85
N CYS A 177 3.29 -15.20 15.59
CA CYS A 177 3.06 -15.75 16.93
C CYS A 177 2.65 -14.67 17.93
N PHE A 178 3.33 -13.51 17.94
CA PHE A 178 2.96 -12.38 18.80
C PHE A 178 1.54 -11.89 18.49
N SER A 179 1.18 -11.82 17.22
CA SER A 179 -0.12 -11.34 16.75
C SER A 179 -1.25 -12.31 17.06
N TYR A 180 -1.00 -13.60 16.84
CA TYR A 180 -1.93 -14.66 17.22
C TYR A 180 -2.15 -14.68 18.74
N ALA A 181 -1.08 -14.56 19.53
CA ALA A 181 -1.16 -14.50 20.98
C ALA A 181 -1.91 -13.25 21.47
N ALA A 182 -1.67 -12.08 20.86
CA ALA A 182 -2.39 -10.85 21.18
C ALA A 182 -3.89 -10.95 20.83
N ALA A 183 -4.22 -11.50 19.65
CA ALA A 183 -5.60 -11.74 19.24
C ALA A 183 -6.32 -12.70 20.22
N TYR A 184 -5.69 -13.82 20.55
CA TYR A 184 -6.20 -14.81 21.51
C TYR A 184 -6.39 -14.25 22.93
N ALA A 185 -5.45 -13.42 23.39
CA ALA A 185 -5.53 -12.76 24.69
C ALA A 185 -6.68 -11.72 24.77
N THR A 186 -7.07 -11.14 23.64
CA THR A 186 -8.21 -10.20 23.58
C THR A 186 -9.56 -10.89 23.39
N SER A 187 -9.62 -12.04 22.71
CA SER A 187 -10.85 -12.81 22.53
C SER A 187 -11.30 -13.53 23.81
N SER A 188 -10.35 -13.95 24.66
CA SER A 188 -10.62 -14.57 25.97
C SER A 188 -11.17 -13.61 27.04
N ARG A 189 -11.27 -12.30 26.75
CA ARG A 189 -11.76 -11.27 27.70
C ARG A 189 -13.21 -10.79 27.45
N ARG A 190 -14.00 -11.44 26.58
CA ARG A 190 -15.42 -11.08 26.40
C ARG A 190 -16.38 -12.24 26.73
N PRO A 191 -16.75 -12.44 28.00
CA PRO A 191 -17.86 -13.33 28.38
C PRO A 191 -19.27 -12.72 28.21
N TRP A 192 -19.42 -11.45 27.81
CA TRP A 192 -20.67 -10.70 28.08
C TRP A 192 -21.36 -10.04 26.87
N LEU A 193 -21.22 -10.56 25.66
CA LEU A 193 -22.02 -10.10 24.51
C LEU A 193 -22.68 -11.30 23.82
N LEU A 194 -23.72 -11.82 24.49
CA LEU A 194 -24.87 -12.48 23.89
C LEU A 194 -26.08 -11.57 24.08
#